data_AF-A0A7C6DPI4-F1
#
_entry.id   AF-A0A7C6DPI4-F1
#
_cell.length_a   1.000
_cell.length_b   1.000
_cell.length_c   1.000
_cell.angle_alpha   90.00
_cell.angle_beta   90.00
_cell.angle_gamma   90.00
#
_symmetry.space_group_name_H-M   'P 1'
#
loop_
_entity.id
_entity.type
_entity.pdbx_description
1 polymer ?
#
loop_
_entity_poly.entity_id
_entity_poly.type
_entity_poly.pdbx_seq_one_letter_code
_entity_poly.pdbx_strand_id
1 'polypeptide(L)'
;MGPDSTDALYRHLVAKGFTTEEIVTAGLALEREGSNPRDTFRRRILFPIRDQRGRVLGFGGRAMGDDQPKYLNTPATSIFDKSGVLYLIEVAHTAIRRADGAIIVEGYVDALMAHQHGYRNVVAALGTALTDRQLNILKRLTKRLTLALDPDAAGQSATLRGLETARQVFGEAVPAVGPGLVRLEQRLGADLRVALLPPGKDPDELIRSDEAAWKQAIENARPLVEFYFDVVLGKTDLSTAAGTSEAVHQLLPIIGELADAVQRSFYLRRLSQETGVPESVLASELRRGGQRRRPQLARESARETERRPSPGASRESLQR
;
A
#
# COMPACT_ATOMS: atom_id res chain seq x y z
N MET A 1 -26.06 -0.06 -29.36
CA MET A 1 -24.93 -0.97 -29.72
C MET A 1 -25.34 -2.37 -29.32
N GLY A 2 -25.25 -3.34 -30.24
CA GLY A 2 -25.64 -4.73 -29.94
C GLY A 2 -24.68 -5.41 -28.95
N PRO A 3 -25.14 -6.40 -28.18
CA PRO A 3 -24.39 -7.03 -27.09
C PRO A 3 -23.12 -7.79 -27.50
N ASP A 4 -22.95 -8.11 -28.79
CA ASP A 4 -21.85 -8.95 -29.30
C ASP A 4 -20.78 -8.20 -30.12
N SER A 5 -20.85 -6.87 -30.18
CA SER A 5 -19.87 -6.10 -30.96
C SER A 5 -18.49 -6.12 -30.30
N THR A 6 -17.46 -6.50 -31.06
CA THR A 6 -16.08 -6.63 -30.53
C THR A 6 -15.26 -5.33 -30.63
N ASP A 7 -15.77 -4.33 -31.34
CA ASP A 7 -15.09 -3.08 -31.72
C ASP A 7 -16.03 -1.84 -31.68
N ALA A 8 -17.11 -1.90 -30.89
CA ALA A 8 -18.13 -0.86 -30.87
C ALA A 8 -17.59 0.47 -30.30
N LEU A 9 -16.84 0.40 -29.21
CA LEU A 9 -16.18 1.57 -28.62
C LEU A 9 -15.13 2.12 -29.57
N TYR A 10 -14.29 1.26 -30.14
CA TYR A 10 -13.30 1.66 -31.14
C TYR A 10 -13.92 2.44 -32.30
N ARG A 11 -14.95 1.87 -32.97
CA ARG A 11 -15.63 2.55 -34.08
C ARG A 11 -16.27 3.87 -33.65
N HIS A 12 -16.84 3.93 -32.45
CA HIS A 12 -17.41 5.16 -31.92
C HIS A 12 -16.36 6.26 -31.72
N LEU A 13 -15.19 5.93 -31.17
CA LEU A 13 -14.11 6.87 -30.92
C LEU A 13 -13.46 7.35 -32.24
N VAL A 14 -13.27 6.44 -33.20
CA VAL A 14 -12.81 6.83 -34.55
C VAL A 14 -13.81 7.78 -35.21
N ALA A 15 -15.11 7.51 -35.11
CA ALA A 15 -16.14 8.42 -35.62
C ALA A 15 -16.19 9.78 -34.89
N LYS A 16 -15.62 9.87 -33.69
CA LYS A 16 -15.43 11.12 -32.94
C LYS A 16 -14.12 11.85 -33.25
N GLY A 17 -13.28 11.29 -34.13
CA GLY A 17 -12.03 11.91 -34.59
C GLY A 17 -10.77 11.48 -33.84
N PHE A 18 -10.85 10.49 -32.95
CA PHE A 18 -9.66 9.93 -32.29
C PHE A 18 -8.90 8.98 -33.22
N THR A 19 -7.58 9.02 -33.16
CA THR A 19 -6.73 8.10 -33.92
C THR A 19 -6.69 6.72 -33.28
N THR A 20 -6.40 5.69 -34.08
CA THR A 20 -6.19 4.33 -33.55
C THR A 20 -5.10 4.29 -32.49
N GLU A 21 -4.01 5.02 -32.70
CA GLU A 21 -2.90 5.16 -31.75
C GLU A 21 -3.38 5.70 -30.41
N GLU A 22 -4.14 6.80 -30.39
CA GLU A 22 -4.68 7.38 -29.15
C GLU A 22 -5.55 6.38 -28.37
N ILE A 23 -6.42 5.64 -29.07
CA ILE A 23 -7.34 4.68 -28.45
C ILE A 23 -6.57 3.49 -27.86
N VAL A 24 -5.57 2.97 -28.58
CA VAL A 24 -4.74 1.84 -28.13
C VAL A 24 -3.82 2.26 -26.99
N THR A 25 -3.16 3.42 -27.09
CA THR A 25 -2.28 3.95 -26.02
C THR A 25 -3.06 4.30 -24.75
N ALA A 26 -4.34 4.69 -24.86
CA ALA A 26 -5.24 4.84 -23.72
C ALA A 26 -5.70 3.50 -23.11
N GLY A 27 -5.35 2.36 -23.74
CA GLY A 27 -5.73 1.02 -23.31
C GLY A 27 -7.20 0.68 -23.53
N LEU A 28 -7.90 1.42 -24.40
CA LEU A 28 -9.33 1.23 -24.68
C LEU A 28 -9.58 0.22 -25.80
N ALA A 29 -8.59 0.00 -26.66
CA ALA A 29 -8.60 -1.06 -27.66
C ALA A 29 -7.28 -1.86 -27.64
N LEU A 30 -7.36 -3.10 -28.09
CA LEU A 30 -6.23 -4.00 -28.30
C LEU A 30 -6.04 -4.21 -29.80
N GLU A 31 -4.84 -3.94 -30.28
CA GLU A 31 -4.43 -4.20 -31.65
C GLU A 31 -3.82 -5.60 -31.77
N ARG A 32 -4.04 -6.26 -32.91
CA ARG A 32 -3.43 -7.53 -33.27
C ARG A 32 -3.05 -7.47 -34.75
N GLU A 33 -1.84 -7.89 -35.08
CA GLU A 33 -1.35 -7.91 -36.46
C GLU A 33 -2.37 -8.55 -37.42
N GLY A 34 -2.68 -7.84 -38.51
CA GLY A 34 -3.60 -8.30 -39.54
C GLY A 34 -5.08 -8.32 -39.16
N SER A 35 -5.49 -7.71 -38.03
CA SER A 35 -6.91 -7.64 -37.63
C SER A 35 -7.32 -6.27 -37.10
N ASN A 36 -8.61 -5.94 -37.23
CA ASN A 36 -9.14 -4.71 -36.68
C ASN A 36 -8.96 -4.66 -35.14
N PRO A 37 -8.65 -3.48 -34.57
CA PRO A 37 -8.62 -3.29 -33.13
C PRO A 37 -9.92 -3.72 -32.47
N ARG A 38 -9.80 -4.33 -31.28
CA ARG A 38 -10.94 -4.81 -30.49
C ARG A 38 -11.01 -4.07 -29.17
N ASP A 39 -12.21 -3.79 -28.71
CA ASP A 39 -12.44 -3.09 -27.44
C ASP A 39 -11.82 -3.88 -26.28
N THR A 40 -11.02 -3.23 -25.42
CA THR A 40 -10.42 -3.88 -24.25
C THR A 40 -11.47 -4.42 -23.30
N PHE A 41 -12.53 -3.62 -23.08
CA PHE A 41 -13.60 -3.94 -22.14
C PHE A 41 -14.87 -4.36 -22.89
N ARG A 42 -15.16 -5.65 -22.88
CA ARG A 42 -16.36 -6.23 -23.49
C ARG A 42 -17.17 -6.97 -22.44
N ARG A 43 -18.49 -6.83 -22.50
CA ARG A 43 -19.44 -7.46 -21.57
C ARG A 43 -19.06 -7.27 -20.10
N ARG A 44 -18.65 -6.04 -19.75
CA ARG A 44 -18.17 -5.68 -18.41
C ARG A 44 -18.89 -4.46 -17.86
N ILE A 45 -19.18 -4.49 -16.57
CA ILE A 45 -19.53 -3.28 -15.81
C ILE A 45 -18.23 -2.50 -15.61
N LEU A 46 -18.23 -1.22 -16.02
CA LEU A 46 -17.04 -0.37 -15.93
C LEU A 46 -17.05 0.53 -14.69
N PHE A 47 -15.89 0.57 -14.05
CA PHE A 47 -15.58 1.37 -12.88
C PHE A 47 -14.51 2.38 -13.27
N PRO A 48 -14.85 3.66 -13.51
CA PRO A 48 -13.85 4.66 -13.87
C PRO A 48 -12.89 4.89 -12.71
N ILE A 49 -11.59 4.79 -13.00
CA ILE A 49 -10.51 5.04 -12.03
C ILE A 49 -10.06 6.48 -12.23
N ARG A 50 -10.10 7.28 -11.16
CA ARG A 50 -9.84 8.71 -11.19
C ARG A 50 -8.64 9.09 -10.35
N ASP A 51 -7.96 10.16 -10.74
CA ASP A 51 -6.99 10.81 -9.88
C ASP A 51 -7.68 11.64 -8.78
N GLN A 52 -6.89 12.24 -7.88
CA GLN A 52 -7.42 13.09 -6.80
C GLN A 52 -8.21 14.32 -7.29
N ARG A 53 -8.06 14.73 -8.56
CA ARG A 53 -8.78 15.85 -9.18
C ARG A 53 -10.04 15.39 -9.92
N GLY A 54 -10.35 14.10 -9.89
CA GLY A 54 -11.51 13.51 -10.55
C GLY A 54 -11.32 13.22 -12.04
N ARG A 55 -10.11 13.38 -12.59
CA ARG A 55 -9.79 13.06 -13.99
C ARG A 55 -9.72 11.55 -14.16
N VAL A 56 -10.41 11.02 -15.17
CA VAL A 56 -10.40 9.58 -15.47
C VAL A 56 -9.04 9.21 -16.05
N LEU A 57 -8.35 8.28 -15.40
CA LEU A 57 -7.06 7.74 -15.83
C LEU A 57 -7.21 6.43 -16.59
N GLY A 58 -8.24 5.66 -16.25
CA GLY A 58 -8.51 4.35 -16.82
C GLY A 58 -9.78 3.75 -16.23
N PHE A 59 -9.96 2.45 -16.40
CA PHE A 59 -11.15 1.73 -15.99
C PHE A 59 -10.78 0.39 -15.35
N GLY A 60 -11.51 0.03 -14.31
CA GLY A 60 -11.71 -1.35 -13.90
C GLY A 60 -12.96 -1.91 -14.58
N GLY A 61 -13.00 -3.21 -14.83
CA GLY A 61 -14.09 -3.87 -15.54
C GLY A 61 -14.41 -5.24 -14.93
N ARG A 62 -15.62 -5.41 -14.41
CA ARG A 62 -16.11 -6.70 -13.90
C ARG A 62 -16.90 -7.43 -14.98
N ALA A 63 -16.55 -8.69 -15.25
CA ALA A 63 -17.25 -9.53 -16.21
C ALA A 63 -18.75 -9.69 -15.87
N MET A 64 -19.60 -9.61 -16.89
CA MET A 64 -21.03 -9.97 -16.82
C MET A 64 -21.16 -11.41 -17.34
N GLY A 65 -21.13 -12.39 -16.43
CA GLY A 65 -21.10 -13.82 -16.76
C GLY A 65 -19.70 -14.42 -16.59
N ASP A 66 -19.38 -15.43 -17.40
CA ASP A 66 -18.18 -16.27 -17.22
C ASP A 66 -16.92 -15.75 -17.93
N ASP A 67 -16.92 -14.49 -18.41
CA ASP A 67 -15.76 -13.91 -19.07
C ASP A 67 -14.54 -13.83 -18.14
N GLN A 68 -13.41 -14.35 -18.61
CA GLN A 68 -12.13 -14.26 -17.90
C GLN A 68 -11.26 -13.12 -18.42
N PRO A 69 -10.50 -12.43 -17.54
CA PRO A 69 -10.52 -12.57 -16.08
C PRO A 69 -11.80 -11.95 -15.45
N LYS A 70 -12.23 -12.42 -14.27
CA LYS A 70 -13.39 -11.84 -13.53
C LYS A 70 -13.30 -10.32 -13.40
N TYR A 71 -12.11 -9.80 -13.09
CA TYR A 71 -11.79 -8.38 -13.07
C TYR A 71 -10.65 -8.06 -14.04
N LEU A 72 -10.83 -7.00 -14.82
CA LEU A 72 -9.84 -6.49 -15.77
C LEU A 72 -9.61 -5.01 -15.49
N ASN A 73 -8.36 -4.57 -15.47
CA ASN A 73 -8.02 -3.14 -15.39
C ASN A 73 -7.41 -2.69 -16.71
N THR A 74 -7.51 -1.39 -17.00
CA THR A 74 -6.70 -0.75 -18.03
C THR A 74 -5.22 -1.16 -17.84
N PRO A 75 -4.50 -1.54 -18.91
CA PRO A 75 -3.05 -1.71 -18.86
C PRO A 75 -2.35 -0.44 -18.40
N ALA A 76 -1.07 -0.52 -18.03
CA ALA A 76 -0.31 0.69 -17.71
C ALA A 76 -0.25 1.62 -18.94
N THR A 77 -0.50 2.91 -18.74
CA THR A 77 -0.42 3.95 -19.78
C THR A 77 0.40 5.14 -19.26
N SER A 78 0.65 6.13 -20.11
CA SER A 78 1.33 7.37 -19.69
C SER A 78 0.57 8.14 -18.60
N ILE A 79 -0.73 7.91 -18.46
CA ILE A 79 -1.59 8.57 -17.47
C ILE A 79 -2.11 7.62 -16.39
N PHE A 80 -1.93 6.31 -16.55
CA PHE A 80 -2.42 5.32 -15.60
C PHE A 80 -1.31 4.36 -15.16
N ASP A 81 -0.98 4.46 -13.88
CA ASP A 81 -0.11 3.52 -13.16
C ASP A 81 -0.83 3.09 -11.88
N LYS A 82 -1.15 1.80 -11.76
CA LYS A 82 -1.87 1.23 -10.62
C LYS A 82 -1.20 1.54 -9.29
N SER A 83 0.13 1.55 -9.25
CA SER A 83 0.89 1.87 -8.03
C SER A 83 0.86 3.35 -7.67
N GLY A 84 0.37 4.23 -8.54
CA GLY A 84 0.25 5.66 -8.30
C GLY A 84 -1.15 6.13 -7.92
N VAL A 85 -2.13 5.23 -7.81
CA VAL A 85 -3.53 5.60 -7.66
C VAL A 85 -4.24 4.71 -6.64
N LEU A 86 -5.20 5.30 -5.94
CA LEU A 86 -6.12 4.64 -5.04
C LEU A 86 -7.54 4.87 -5.55
N TYR A 87 -8.33 3.82 -5.66
CA TYR A 87 -9.71 3.94 -6.09
C TYR A 87 -10.54 4.75 -5.08
N LEU A 88 -11.48 5.56 -5.58
CA LEU A 88 -12.31 6.51 -4.82
C LEU A 88 -11.53 7.61 -4.07
N ILE A 89 -10.23 7.80 -4.30
CA ILE A 89 -9.47 8.86 -3.61
C ILE A 89 -10.05 10.27 -3.88
N GLU A 90 -10.62 10.49 -5.06
CA GLU A 90 -11.23 11.75 -5.48
C GLU A 90 -12.45 12.12 -4.64
N VAL A 91 -13.19 11.15 -4.12
CA VAL A 91 -14.35 11.40 -3.24
C VAL A 91 -14.01 11.16 -1.77
N ALA A 92 -13.08 10.25 -1.47
CA ALA A 92 -12.72 9.87 -0.11
C ALA A 92 -11.83 10.89 0.59
N HIS A 93 -11.02 11.67 -0.13
CA HIS A 93 -10.00 12.54 0.49
C HIS A 93 -10.58 13.53 1.52
N THR A 94 -11.77 14.07 1.30
CA THR A 94 -12.43 14.98 2.25
C THR A 94 -12.92 14.24 3.49
N ALA A 95 -13.51 13.06 3.32
CA ALA A 95 -13.95 12.22 4.41
C ALA A 95 -12.76 11.69 5.25
N ILE A 96 -11.64 11.33 4.60
CA ILE A 96 -10.40 10.91 5.27
C ILE A 96 -9.89 12.01 6.20
N ARG A 97 -9.80 13.26 5.72
CA ARG A 97 -9.37 14.39 6.54
C ARG A 97 -10.32 14.66 7.69
N ARG A 98 -11.63 14.59 7.45
CA ARG A 98 -12.65 14.85 8.48
C ARG A 98 -12.67 13.78 9.57
N ALA A 99 -12.48 12.51 9.19
CA ALA A 99 -12.45 11.39 10.12
C ALA A 99 -11.07 11.23 10.80
N ASP A 100 -10.04 11.93 10.30
CA ASP A 100 -8.63 11.66 10.57
C ASP A 100 -8.32 10.16 10.52
N GLY A 101 -8.65 9.54 9.39
CA GLY A 101 -8.39 8.13 9.20
C GLY A 101 -8.79 7.64 7.82
N ALA A 102 -7.96 6.79 7.22
CA ALA A 102 -8.24 6.13 5.96
C ALA A 102 -8.35 4.61 6.16
N ILE A 103 -9.38 4.02 5.56
CA ILE A 103 -9.54 2.57 5.50
C ILE A 103 -9.13 2.10 4.11
N ILE A 104 -8.27 1.10 4.04
CA ILE A 104 -7.73 0.57 2.79
C ILE A 104 -8.28 -0.84 2.60
N VAL A 105 -8.96 -1.06 1.48
CA VAL A 105 -9.47 -2.37 1.03
C VAL A 105 -8.77 -2.78 -0.28
N GLU A 106 -8.97 -4.01 -0.74
CA GLU A 106 -8.27 -4.51 -1.93
C GLU A 106 -8.93 -4.08 -3.25
N GLY A 107 -10.25 -4.23 -3.36
CA GLY A 107 -11.01 -4.10 -4.60
C GLY A 107 -11.87 -2.84 -4.69
N TYR A 108 -12.20 -2.44 -5.93
CA TYR A 108 -13.09 -1.29 -6.20
C TYR A 108 -14.51 -1.53 -5.66
N VAL A 109 -14.98 -2.77 -5.72
CA VAL A 109 -16.31 -3.16 -5.25
C VAL A 109 -16.40 -2.99 -3.74
N ASP A 110 -15.40 -3.46 -3.00
CA ASP A 110 -15.28 -3.27 -1.55
C ASP A 110 -15.40 -1.79 -1.16
N ALA A 111 -14.65 -0.93 -1.85
CA ALA A 111 -14.67 0.49 -1.58
C ALA A 111 -16.02 1.13 -1.96
N LEU A 112 -16.61 0.77 -3.10
CA LEU A 112 -17.94 1.26 -3.47
C LEU A 112 -19.01 0.86 -2.47
N MET A 113 -18.98 -0.39 -2.03
CA MET A 113 -19.94 -0.94 -1.09
C MET A 113 -19.83 -0.26 0.27
N ALA A 114 -18.61 0.00 0.72
CA ALA A 114 -18.40 0.80 1.92
C ALA A 114 -18.94 2.23 1.78
N HIS A 115 -18.72 2.89 0.63
CA HIS A 115 -19.28 4.22 0.38
C HIS A 115 -20.82 4.22 0.29
N GLN A 116 -21.41 3.17 -0.29
CA GLN A 116 -22.85 2.97 -0.37
C GLN A 116 -23.50 2.88 1.02
N HIS A 117 -22.79 2.30 2.00
CA HIS A 117 -23.19 2.23 3.40
C HIS A 117 -22.70 3.43 4.25
N GLY A 118 -22.14 4.47 3.61
CA GLY A 118 -21.77 5.71 4.30
C GLY A 118 -20.33 5.77 4.85
N TYR A 119 -19.54 4.71 4.72
CA TYR A 119 -18.11 4.67 5.05
C TYR A 119 -17.28 5.35 3.96
N ARG A 120 -17.32 6.69 3.93
CA ARG A 120 -16.75 7.49 2.83
C ARG A 120 -15.24 7.71 2.91
N ASN A 121 -14.58 7.28 3.98
CA ASN A 121 -13.12 7.37 4.16
C ASN A 121 -12.37 6.11 3.69
N VAL A 122 -13.02 5.28 2.85
CA VAL A 122 -12.49 4.01 2.33
C VAL A 122 -11.92 4.20 0.92
N VAL A 123 -10.77 3.58 0.64
CA VAL A 123 -10.09 3.58 -0.67
C VAL A 123 -9.60 2.18 -1.03
N ALA A 124 -9.36 1.89 -2.32
CA ALA A 124 -8.86 0.57 -2.74
C ALA A 124 -7.50 0.59 -3.46
N ALA A 125 -6.68 -0.44 -3.21
CA ALA A 125 -5.34 -0.62 -3.79
C ALA A 125 -5.32 -1.24 -5.21
N LEU A 126 -6.50 -1.44 -5.82
CA LEU A 126 -6.67 -1.98 -7.17
C LEU A 126 -6.04 -3.37 -7.42
N GLY A 127 -6.02 -4.24 -6.42
CA GLY A 127 -5.41 -5.57 -6.53
C GLY A 127 -3.88 -5.56 -6.66
N THR A 128 -3.22 -4.55 -6.09
CA THR A 128 -1.76 -4.49 -5.95
C THR A 128 -1.38 -4.46 -4.47
N ALA A 129 -0.22 -5.00 -4.12
CA ALA A 129 0.36 -4.75 -2.80
C ALA A 129 0.54 -3.25 -2.60
N LEU A 130 0.26 -2.74 -1.40
CA LEU A 130 0.40 -1.31 -1.11
C LEU A 130 1.81 -0.81 -1.44
N THR A 131 1.85 0.30 -2.17
CA THR A 131 3.08 0.90 -2.69
C THR A 131 3.41 2.24 -2.03
N ASP A 132 4.68 2.64 -2.07
CA ASP A 132 5.13 3.92 -1.51
C ASP A 132 4.35 5.11 -2.09
N ARG A 133 4.04 5.06 -3.39
CA ARG A 133 3.33 6.15 -4.08
C ARG A 133 1.88 6.28 -3.57
N GLN A 134 1.17 5.17 -3.40
CA GLN A 134 -0.17 5.15 -2.79
C GLN A 134 -0.14 5.62 -1.33
N LEU A 135 0.82 5.14 -0.55
CA LEU A 135 0.95 5.50 0.87
C LEU A 135 1.32 6.99 1.04
N ASN A 136 2.15 7.55 0.16
CA ASN A 136 2.47 8.97 0.15
C ASN A 136 1.26 9.85 -0.19
N ILE A 137 0.31 9.35 -0.99
CA ILE A 137 -0.97 10.02 -1.19
C ILE A 137 -1.74 10.12 0.12
N LEU A 138 -1.87 9.00 0.85
CA LEU A 138 -2.61 8.94 2.11
C LEU A 138 -1.91 9.69 3.26
N LYS A 139 -0.58 9.64 3.32
CA LYS A 139 0.25 10.33 4.32
C LYS A 139 0.02 11.86 4.33
N ARG A 140 -0.35 12.44 3.18
CA ARG A 140 -0.72 13.86 3.07
C ARG A 140 -2.12 14.19 3.59
N LEU A 141 -2.94 13.17 3.84
CA LEU A 141 -4.33 13.31 4.28
C LEU A 141 -4.53 12.94 5.75
N THR A 142 -3.83 11.91 6.22
CA THR A 142 -3.90 11.44 7.61
C THR A 142 -2.65 10.63 7.97
N LYS A 143 -2.41 10.50 9.27
CA LYS A 143 -1.41 9.60 9.87
C LYS A 143 -2.04 8.32 10.45
N ARG A 144 -3.36 8.12 10.29
CA ARG A 144 -4.09 6.98 10.83
C ARG A 144 -4.62 6.12 9.69
N LEU A 145 -4.06 4.92 9.53
CA LEU A 145 -4.41 4.00 8.45
C LEU A 145 -4.88 2.67 9.01
N THR A 146 -6.02 2.18 8.51
CA THR A 146 -6.52 0.84 8.80
C THR A 146 -6.55 0.04 7.51
N LEU A 147 -5.81 -1.07 7.46
CA LEU A 147 -5.95 -2.05 6.38
C LEU A 147 -7.06 -3.03 6.77
N ALA A 148 -8.13 -3.09 5.99
CA ALA A 148 -9.19 -4.08 6.15
C ALA A 148 -8.91 -5.26 5.23
N LEU A 149 -8.51 -6.38 5.84
CA LEU A 149 -8.01 -7.56 5.14
C LEU A 149 -8.92 -8.76 5.39
N ASP A 150 -9.19 -9.51 4.33
CA ASP A 150 -9.67 -10.89 4.48
C ASP A 150 -8.60 -11.70 5.26
N PRO A 151 -8.98 -12.53 6.25
CA PRO A 151 -8.07 -13.46 6.93
C PRO A 151 -7.14 -14.24 6.00
N ASP A 152 -7.64 -14.69 4.85
CA ASP A 152 -6.85 -15.47 3.89
C ASP A 152 -5.79 -14.60 3.19
N ALA A 153 -6.06 -13.31 3.04
CA ALA A 153 -5.13 -12.32 2.50
C ALA A 153 -4.13 -11.84 3.55
N ALA A 154 -4.52 -11.77 4.83
CA ALA A 154 -3.69 -11.24 5.91
C ALA A 154 -2.35 -12.01 6.06
N GLY A 155 -2.37 -13.32 5.85
CA GLY A 155 -1.18 -14.18 5.94
C GLY A 155 -0.26 -14.14 4.71
N GLN A 156 -0.68 -13.52 3.60
CA GLN A 156 0.02 -13.57 2.32
C GLN A 156 1.25 -12.66 2.30
N SER A 157 2.30 -13.11 1.60
CA SER A 157 3.55 -12.34 1.45
C SER A 157 3.32 -10.96 0.81
N ALA A 158 2.29 -10.78 -0.02
CA ALA A 158 1.95 -9.49 -0.63
C ALA A 158 1.47 -8.47 0.42
N THR A 159 0.59 -8.90 1.32
CA THR A 159 0.08 -8.10 2.43
C THR A 159 1.19 -7.69 3.39
N LEU A 160 2.03 -8.64 3.80
CA LEU A 160 3.17 -8.36 4.69
C LEU A 160 4.16 -7.38 4.06
N ARG A 161 4.39 -7.48 2.74
CA ARG A 161 5.17 -6.47 2.01
C ARG A 161 4.49 -5.11 2.04
N GLY A 162 3.18 -5.02 1.79
CA GLY A 162 2.43 -3.76 1.85
C GLY A 162 2.49 -3.09 3.22
N LEU A 163 2.43 -3.88 4.30
CA LEU A 163 2.59 -3.40 5.67
C LEU A 163 4.00 -2.91 5.98
N GLU A 164 5.02 -3.62 5.48
CA GLU A 164 6.42 -3.20 5.58
C GLU A 164 6.65 -1.87 4.82
N THR A 165 6.11 -1.74 3.61
CA THR A 165 6.10 -0.50 2.83
C THR A 165 5.45 0.63 3.62
N ALA A 166 4.28 0.39 4.23
CA ALA A 166 3.61 1.38 5.08
C ALA A 166 4.50 1.81 6.25
N ARG A 167 5.10 0.85 6.95
CA ARG A 167 6.02 1.12 8.06
C ARG A 167 7.19 2.00 7.63
N GLN A 168 7.78 1.74 6.46
CA GLN A 168 8.89 2.52 5.91
C GLN A 168 8.48 3.94 5.51
N VAL A 169 7.37 4.10 4.78
CA VAL A 169 6.86 5.41 4.33
C VAL A 169 6.50 6.30 5.51
N PHE A 170 5.94 5.72 6.57
CA PHE A 170 5.56 6.44 7.78
C PHE A 170 6.68 6.48 8.84
N GLY A 171 7.87 5.96 8.53
CA GLY A 171 9.07 6.16 9.31
C GLY A 171 9.51 7.63 9.28
N GLU A 172 9.76 8.19 10.44
CA GLU A 172 10.31 9.52 10.65
C GLU A 172 11.65 9.39 11.38
N ALA A 173 12.69 10.08 10.90
CA ALA A 173 13.97 10.16 11.59
C ALA A 173 13.86 11.15 12.76
N VAL A 174 13.93 10.65 13.98
CA VAL A 174 13.80 11.44 15.21
C VAL A 174 15.17 11.52 15.91
N PRO A 175 15.63 12.72 16.33
CA PRO A 175 16.81 12.84 17.17
C PRO A 175 16.60 12.16 18.53
N ALA A 176 17.43 11.17 18.83
CA ALA A 176 17.57 10.55 20.13
C ALA A 176 18.86 11.03 20.78
N VAL A 177 18.74 11.67 21.95
CA VAL A 177 19.88 12.19 22.71
C VAL A 177 20.32 11.12 23.72
N GLY A 178 21.56 10.65 23.59
CA GLY A 178 22.23 9.82 24.59
C GLY A 178 23.42 10.55 25.24
N PRO A 179 24.08 9.96 26.24
CA PRO A 179 25.22 10.59 26.91
C PRO A 179 26.32 10.96 25.88
N GLY A 180 26.45 12.27 25.62
CA GLY A 180 27.45 12.84 24.70
C GLY A 180 27.22 12.66 23.20
N LEU A 181 26.09 12.09 22.73
CA LEU A 181 25.86 11.81 21.31
C LEU A 181 24.38 12.01 20.91
N VAL A 182 24.16 12.76 19.82
CA VAL A 182 22.87 12.82 19.11
C VAL A 182 22.83 11.73 18.05
N ARG A 183 21.76 10.93 18.03
CA ARG A 183 21.53 9.85 17.06
C ARG A 183 20.21 10.11 16.34
N LEU A 184 20.10 9.69 15.08
CA LEU A 184 18.81 9.67 14.37
C LEU A 184 18.25 8.25 14.47
N GLU A 185 17.08 8.13 15.07
CA GLU A 185 16.35 6.86 15.19
C GLU A 185 15.11 6.91 14.31
N GLN A 186 14.83 5.83 13.59
CA GLN A 186 13.60 5.70 12.80
C GLN A 186 12.45 5.38 13.74
N ARG A 187 11.40 6.22 13.74
CA ARG A 187 10.19 6.03 14.53
C ARG A 187 8.97 6.03 13.63
N LEU A 188 8.00 5.18 13.93
CA LEU A 188 6.73 5.17 13.22
C LEU A 188 5.95 6.43 13.62
N GLY A 189 5.79 7.36 12.68
CA GLY A 189 5.05 8.60 12.85
C GLY A 189 3.56 8.49 12.53
N ALA A 190 2.99 7.27 12.57
CA ALA A 190 1.63 6.95 12.18
C ALA A 190 0.99 5.86 13.05
N ASP A 191 -0.34 5.91 13.16
CA ASP A 191 -1.17 4.86 13.73
C ASP A 191 -1.58 3.90 12.60
N LEU A 192 -0.77 2.86 12.40
CA LEU A 192 -1.05 1.81 11.43
C LEU A 192 -1.77 0.66 12.11
N ARG A 193 -2.92 0.26 11.55
CA ARG A 193 -3.78 -0.79 12.08
C ARG A 193 -4.20 -1.79 11.03
N VAL A 194 -4.57 -2.98 11.50
CA VAL A 194 -5.10 -4.08 10.69
C VAL A 194 -6.45 -4.50 11.26
N ALA A 195 -7.50 -4.37 10.46
CA ALA A 195 -8.81 -4.94 10.74
C ALA A 195 -8.89 -6.31 10.06
N LEU A 196 -8.93 -7.37 10.88
CA LEU A 196 -9.15 -8.73 10.41
C LEU A 196 -10.64 -8.99 10.32
N LEU A 197 -11.11 -9.35 9.13
CA LEU A 197 -12.52 -9.68 8.91
C LEU A 197 -12.82 -11.13 9.40
N PRO A 198 -14.09 -11.52 9.54
CA PRO A 198 -14.44 -12.91 9.77
C PRO A 198 -13.94 -13.83 8.64
N PRO A 199 -13.62 -15.11 8.91
CA PRO A 199 -13.16 -16.04 7.88
C PRO A 199 -14.12 -16.16 6.69
N GLY A 200 -13.56 -16.14 5.48
CA GLY A 200 -14.33 -16.26 4.24
C GLY A 200 -15.24 -15.06 3.93
N LYS A 201 -14.97 -13.90 4.52
CA LYS A 201 -15.69 -12.64 4.25
C LYS A 201 -14.73 -11.58 3.72
N ASP A 202 -15.05 -11.06 2.54
CA ASP A 202 -14.46 -9.83 2.03
C ASP A 202 -15.22 -8.60 2.58
N PRO A 203 -14.69 -7.38 2.43
CA PRO A 203 -15.38 -6.17 2.90
C PRO A 203 -16.78 -5.99 2.30
N ASP A 204 -16.96 -6.24 0.99
CA ASP A 204 -18.28 -6.16 0.35
C ASP A 204 -19.31 -7.08 1.03
N GLU A 205 -18.99 -8.36 1.12
CA GLU A 205 -19.85 -9.37 1.73
C GLU A 205 -20.14 -9.09 3.19
N LEU A 206 -19.13 -8.66 3.97
CA LEU A 206 -19.32 -8.34 5.37
C LEU A 206 -20.26 -7.13 5.54
N ILE A 207 -20.02 -6.04 4.81
CA ILE A 207 -20.84 -4.82 4.91
C ILE A 207 -22.30 -5.11 4.53
N ARG A 208 -22.54 -5.94 3.51
CA ARG A 208 -23.90 -6.30 3.09
C ARG A 208 -24.61 -7.25 4.04
N SER A 209 -23.89 -8.21 4.62
CA SER A 209 -24.51 -9.25 5.45
C SER A 209 -24.58 -8.88 6.92
N ASP A 210 -23.60 -8.14 7.44
CA ASP A 210 -23.51 -7.70 8.82
C ASP A 210 -22.69 -6.41 8.96
N GLU A 211 -23.35 -5.27 8.76
CA GLU A 211 -22.73 -3.95 8.89
C GLU A 211 -22.20 -3.68 10.31
N ALA A 212 -22.83 -4.26 11.35
CA ALA A 212 -22.38 -4.11 12.72
C ALA A 212 -21.03 -4.82 12.94
N ALA A 213 -20.86 -6.01 12.37
CA ALA A 213 -19.58 -6.72 12.38
C ALA A 213 -18.49 -5.96 11.63
N TRP A 214 -18.80 -5.34 10.49
CA TRP A 214 -17.85 -4.45 9.80
C TRP A 214 -17.40 -3.30 10.71
N LYS A 215 -18.35 -2.58 11.31
CA LYS A 215 -18.05 -1.47 12.22
C LYS A 215 -17.18 -1.93 13.39
N GLN A 216 -17.53 -3.06 14.01
CA GLN A 216 -16.78 -3.64 15.11
C GLN A 216 -15.36 -4.06 14.69
N ALA A 217 -15.17 -4.61 13.50
CA ALA A 217 -13.85 -4.98 12.97
C ALA A 217 -12.96 -3.75 12.76
N ILE A 218 -13.52 -2.65 12.27
CA ILE A 218 -12.79 -1.39 12.09
C ILE A 218 -12.47 -0.71 13.43
N GLU A 219 -13.42 -0.67 14.37
CA GLU A 219 -13.22 -0.08 15.70
C GLU A 219 -12.17 -0.86 16.51
N ASN A 220 -12.19 -2.19 16.41
CA ASN A 220 -11.24 -3.08 17.06
C ASN A 220 -10.01 -3.39 16.20
N ALA A 221 -9.77 -2.60 15.14
CA ALA A 221 -8.60 -2.77 14.29
C ALA A 221 -7.34 -2.73 15.16
N ARG A 222 -6.51 -3.76 15.00
CA ARG A 222 -5.36 -4.01 15.86
C ARG A 222 -4.18 -3.16 15.45
N PRO A 223 -3.39 -2.62 16.41
CA PRO A 223 -2.11 -1.99 16.08
C PRO A 223 -1.23 -2.90 15.23
N LEU A 224 -0.48 -2.32 14.29
CA LEU A 224 0.37 -3.08 13.39
C LEU A 224 1.37 -3.99 14.12
N VAL A 225 1.94 -3.51 15.23
CA VAL A 225 2.86 -4.31 16.06
C VAL A 225 2.18 -5.57 16.60
N GLU A 226 0.93 -5.48 17.06
CA GLU A 226 0.15 -6.64 17.55
C GLU A 226 -0.02 -7.68 16.45
N PHE A 227 -0.36 -7.23 15.25
CA PHE A 227 -0.52 -8.11 14.09
C PHE A 227 0.78 -8.84 13.74
N TYR A 228 1.92 -8.14 13.76
CA TYR A 228 3.22 -8.77 13.50
C TYR A 228 3.60 -9.81 14.55
N PHE A 229 3.29 -9.57 15.82
CA PHE A 229 3.50 -10.58 16.87
C PHE A 229 2.79 -11.88 16.52
N ASP A 230 1.50 -11.83 16.19
CA ASP A 230 0.73 -13.03 15.85
C ASP A 230 1.27 -13.75 14.61
N VAL A 231 1.61 -13.00 13.56
CA VAL A 231 2.13 -13.58 12.32
C VAL A 231 3.49 -14.26 12.54
N VAL A 232 4.39 -13.62 13.27
CA VAL A 232 5.74 -14.15 13.50
C VAL A 232 5.67 -15.34 14.45
N LEU A 233 5.04 -15.18 15.61
CA LEU A 233 4.95 -16.25 16.61
C LEU A 233 4.18 -17.46 16.11
N GLY A 234 3.15 -17.26 15.27
CA GLY A 234 2.42 -18.35 14.63
C GLY A 234 3.20 -19.14 13.58
N LYS A 235 4.33 -18.60 13.08
CA LYS A 235 5.17 -19.22 12.04
C LYS A 235 6.50 -19.78 12.56
N THR A 236 6.91 -19.41 13.76
CA THR A 236 8.21 -19.80 14.34
C THR A 236 8.06 -20.85 15.43
N ASP A 237 8.93 -21.87 15.43
CA ASP A 237 9.00 -22.85 16.51
C ASP A 237 9.88 -22.35 17.67
N LEU A 238 9.22 -21.78 18.69
CA LEU A 238 9.87 -21.22 19.89
C LEU A 238 10.48 -22.28 20.82
N SER A 239 10.25 -23.57 20.57
CA SER A 239 10.92 -24.64 21.32
C SER A 239 12.39 -24.81 20.91
N THR A 240 12.80 -24.20 19.78
CA THR A 240 14.15 -24.29 19.25
C THR A 240 14.90 -22.96 19.40
N ALA A 241 16.22 -23.03 19.64
CA ALA A 241 17.06 -21.84 19.67
C ALA A 241 17.02 -21.05 18.34
N ALA A 242 16.87 -21.76 17.21
CA ALA A 242 16.77 -21.16 15.89
C ALA A 242 15.46 -20.37 15.71
N GLY A 243 14.31 -20.98 16.04
CA GLY A 243 13.01 -20.31 15.93
C GLY A 243 12.86 -19.16 16.92
N THR A 244 13.37 -19.30 18.14
CA THR A 244 13.44 -18.19 19.10
C THR A 244 14.29 -17.02 18.58
N SER A 245 15.47 -17.31 18.01
CA SER A 245 16.33 -16.30 17.40
C SER A 245 15.65 -15.61 16.21
N GLU A 246 14.95 -16.39 15.37
CA GLU A 246 14.19 -15.86 14.24
C GLU A 246 13.07 -14.92 14.67
N ALA A 247 12.24 -15.32 15.65
CA ALA A 247 11.17 -14.49 16.18
C ALA A 247 11.69 -13.16 16.76
N VAL A 248 12.76 -13.25 17.55
CA VAL A 248 13.45 -12.09 18.13
C VAL A 248 13.99 -11.16 17.04
N HIS A 249 14.65 -11.69 16.01
CA HIS A 249 15.19 -10.90 14.91
C HIS A 249 14.11 -10.20 14.08
N GLN A 250 12.93 -10.81 13.91
CA GLN A 250 11.82 -10.21 13.16
C GLN A 250 11.06 -9.15 13.97
N LEU A 251 10.84 -9.37 15.28
CA LEU A 251 10.00 -8.50 16.11
C LEU A 251 10.77 -7.32 16.73
N LEU A 252 12.05 -7.49 17.09
CA LEU A 252 12.85 -6.40 17.70
C LEU A 252 12.87 -5.11 16.88
N PRO A 253 13.10 -5.13 15.54
CA PRO A 253 13.07 -3.93 14.72
C PRO A 253 11.73 -3.19 14.81
N ILE A 254 10.62 -3.93 14.81
CA ILE A 254 9.27 -3.38 14.86
C ILE A 254 9.01 -2.69 16.20
N ILE A 255 9.41 -3.33 17.30
CA ILE A 255 9.36 -2.74 18.64
C ILE A 255 10.25 -1.48 18.70
N GLY A 256 11.45 -1.54 18.11
CA GLY A 256 12.39 -0.42 18.08
C GLY A 256 11.86 0.85 17.42
N GLU A 257 10.94 0.72 16.50
CA GLU A 257 10.36 1.84 15.75
C GLU A 257 9.18 2.49 16.46
N LEU A 258 8.63 1.89 17.51
CA LEU A 258 7.59 2.53 18.32
C LEU A 258 8.15 3.82 18.95
N ALA A 259 7.48 4.94 18.74
CA ALA A 259 7.88 6.24 19.27
C ALA A 259 7.75 6.28 20.81
N ASP A 260 6.66 5.71 21.33
CA ASP A 260 6.34 5.70 22.75
C ASP A 260 7.22 4.70 23.53
N ALA A 261 7.94 5.19 24.55
CA ALA A 261 8.83 4.38 25.38
C ALA A 261 8.10 3.36 26.27
N VAL A 262 6.89 3.69 26.73
CA VAL A 262 6.03 2.81 27.53
C VAL A 262 5.54 1.66 26.65
N GLN A 263 5.05 1.96 25.44
CA GLN A 263 4.66 0.91 24.48
C GLN A 263 5.85 0.01 24.15
N ARG A 264 7.05 0.56 23.91
CA ARG A 264 8.26 -0.25 23.71
C ARG A 264 8.55 -1.18 24.87
N SER A 265 8.50 -0.68 26.09
CA SER A 265 8.72 -1.51 27.28
C SER A 265 7.67 -2.61 27.40
N PHE A 266 6.41 -2.30 27.11
CA PHE A 266 5.33 -3.28 27.09
C PHE A 266 5.60 -4.41 26.08
N TYR A 267 5.95 -4.08 24.84
CA TYR A 267 6.20 -5.09 23.80
C TYR A 267 7.52 -5.85 24.01
N LEU A 268 8.55 -5.22 24.58
CA LEU A 268 9.78 -5.93 24.98
C LEU A 268 9.49 -6.99 26.06
N ARG A 269 8.68 -6.64 27.06
CA ARG A 269 8.24 -7.56 28.10
C ARG A 269 7.43 -8.71 27.51
N ARG A 270 6.48 -8.43 26.62
CA ARG A 270 5.71 -9.47 25.93
C ARG A 270 6.64 -10.40 25.15
N LEU A 271 7.55 -9.86 24.35
CA LEU A 271 8.52 -10.67 23.59
C LEU A 271 9.36 -11.56 24.52
N SER A 272 9.78 -11.03 25.68
CA SER A 272 10.51 -11.80 26.70
C SER A 272 9.68 -12.97 27.24
N GLN A 273 8.39 -12.75 27.51
CA GLN A 273 7.48 -13.79 28.01
C GLN A 273 7.25 -14.89 26.98
N GLU A 274 7.03 -14.54 25.72
CA GLU A 274 6.77 -15.50 24.64
C GLU A 274 8.02 -16.32 24.28
N THR A 275 9.21 -15.71 24.34
CA THR A 275 10.46 -16.34 23.87
C THR A 275 11.32 -16.93 24.99
N GLY A 276 11.05 -16.59 26.25
CA GLY A 276 11.89 -16.92 27.40
C GLY A 276 13.23 -16.16 27.45
N VAL A 277 13.51 -15.28 26.48
CA VAL A 277 14.74 -14.49 26.44
C VAL A 277 14.63 -13.33 27.44
N PRO A 278 15.60 -13.12 28.35
CA PRO A 278 15.53 -12.03 29.33
C PRO A 278 15.38 -10.65 28.68
N GLU A 279 14.52 -9.79 29.25
CA GLU A 279 14.32 -8.41 28.77
C GLU A 279 15.63 -7.62 28.64
N SER A 280 16.60 -7.87 29.53
CA SER A 280 17.92 -7.22 29.50
C SER A 280 18.71 -7.57 28.23
N VAL A 281 18.61 -8.81 27.75
CA VAL A 281 19.24 -9.27 26.51
C VAL A 281 18.55 -8.63 25.31
N LEU A 282 17.22 -8.66 25.27
CA LEU A 282 16.43 -8.03 24.21
C LEU A 282 16.70 -6.51 24.12
N ALA A 283 16.75 -5.82 25.27
CA ALA A 283 17.05 -4.40 25.33
C ALA A 283 18.49 -4.06 24.92
N SER A 284 19.45 -4.98 25.12
CA SER A 284 20.82 -4.84 24.63
C SER A 284 20.88 -5.00 23.11
N GLU A 285 20.23 -6.03 22.57
CA GLU A 285 20.18 -6.27 21.13
C GLU A 285 19.46 -5.15 20.38
N LEU A 286 18.37 -4.60 20.94
CA LEU A 286 17.69 -3.44 20.37
C LEU A 286 18.64 -2.23 20.23
N ARG A 287 19.46 -1.98 21.27
CA ARG A 287 20.45 -0.90 21.27
C ARG A 287 21.60 -1.13 20.29
N ARG A 288 21.98 -2.39 20.04
CA ARG A 288 23.00 -2.78 19.05
C ARG A 288 22.48 -2.68 17.61
N GLY A 289 21.23 -3.08 17.36
CA GLY A 289 20.58 -2.96 16.05
C GLY A 289 20.53 -1.53 15.53
N GLY A 290 20.26 -0.56 16.42
CA GLY A 290 20.34 0.88 16.09
C GLY A 290 21.74 1.37 15.73
N GLN A 291 22.81 0.69 16.17
CA GLN A 291 24.20 1.04 15.85
C GLN A 291 24.66 0.47 14.49
N ARG A 292 24.13 -0.69 14.08
CA ARG A 292 24.51 -1.37 12.83
C ARG A 292 23.87 -0.78 11.56
N ARG A 293 22.76 -0.02 11.65
CA ARG A 293 22.17 0.69 10.47
C ARG A 293 23.02 1.89 9.99
N ARG A 294 24.08 2.27 10.72
CA ARG A 294 24.93 3.44 10.47
C ARG A 294 25.98 3.36 9.33
N PRO A 295 26.49 2.20 8.85
CA PRO A 295 27.56 2.20 7.84
C PRO A 295 27.10 2.27 6.37
N GLN A 296 25.81 2.04 6.06
CA GLN A 296 25.38 1.89 4.66
C GLN A 296 24.93 3.23 4.04
N LEU A 297 24.13 4.02 4.76
CA LEU A 297 23.65 5.33 4.28
C LEU A 297 24.78 6.35 4.08
N ALA A 298 25.84 6.31 4.89
CA ALA A 298 27.00 7.20 4.75
C ALA A 298 27.91 6.83 3.56
N ARG A 299 27.86 5.58 3.07
CA ARG A 299 28.66 5.13 1.92
C ARG A 299 27.99 5.43 0.58
N GLU A 300 26.66 5.44 0.54
CA GLU A 300 25.91 5.77 -0.68
C GLU A 300 25.93 7.27 -0.99
N SER A 301 25.79 8.12 0.05
CA SER A 301 25.89 9.58 -0.09
C SER A 301 27.30 10.08 -0.46
N ALA A 302 28.35 9.39 -0.02
CA ALA A 302 29.73 9.66 -0.46
C ALA A 302 29.94 9.30 -1.95
N ARG A 303 29.36 8.18 -2.41
CA ARG A 303 29.46 7.74 -3.82
C ARG A 303 28.66 8.60 -4.80
N GLU A 304 27.60 9.26 -4.34
CA GLU A 304 26.80 10.17 -5.17
C GLU A 304 27.46 11.55 -5.31
N THR A 305 28.26 11.96 -4.32
CA THR A 305 29.00 13.22 -4.34
C THR A 305 30.23 13.16 -5.27
N GLU A 306 30.87 11.99 -5.40
CA GLU A 306 31.99 11.76 -6.33
C GLU A 306 31.57 11.61 -7.80
N ARG A 307 30.26 11.42 -8.09
CA ARG A 307 29.75 11.20 -9.45
C ARG A 307 29.19 12.44 -10.14
N ARG A 308 29.23 13.62 -9.51
CA ARG A 308 28.86 14.88 -10.17
C ARG A 308 30.10 15.49 -10.84
N PRO A 309 30.15 15.60 -12.18
CA PRO A 309 31.20 16.37 -12.82
C PRO A 309 31.04 17.85 -12.45
N SER A 310 32.15 18.49 -12.08
CA SER A 310 32.25 19.91 -11.81
C SER A 310 31.77 20.73 -13.01
N PRO A 311 30.97 21.80 -12.83
CA PRO A 311 30.60 22.69 -13.93
C PRO A 311 31.81 23.60 -14.25
N GLY A 312 32.61 23.17 -15.22
CA GLY A 312 33.73 23.93 -15.78
C GLY A 312 33.31 24.70 -17.03
N ALA A 313 33.56 26.01 -17.00
CA ALA A 313 33.57 27.00 -18.08
C ALA A 313 33.80 26.45 -19.52
N SER A 314 33.15 26.96 -20.57
CA SER A 314 33.52 28.26 -21.15
C SER A 314 32.51 28.75 -22.20
N ARG A 315 32.37 30.08 -22.30
CA ARG A 315 31.66 30.85 -23.32
C ARG A 315 32.45 30.96 -24.64
N GLU A 316 31.68 31.03 -25.73
CA GLU A 316 31.83 31.86 -26.95
C GLU A 316 33.19 32.13 -27.63
N SER A 317 33.25 31.84 -28.94
CA SER A 317 33.76 32.72 -30.03
C SER A 317 33.49 32.05 -31.39
N LEU A 318 32.57 32.53 -32.25
CA LEU A 318 32.73 33.52 -33.34
C LEU A 318 33.58 33.07 -34.57
N GLN A 319 32.92 33.10 -35.75
CA GLN A 319 33.46 33.14 -37.15
C GLN A 319 34.09 31.82 -37.67
N ARG A 320 33.81 31.29 -38.86
CA ARG A 320 33.26 31.76 -40.15
C ARG A 320 32.40 30.66 -40.79
#